data_AF-A0AAE5M3E3-F1
#
_entry.id   AF-A0AAE5M3E3-F1
#
_cell.length_a   1.000
_cell.length_b   1.000
_cell.length_c   1.000
_cell.angle_alpha   90.00
_cell.angle_beta   90.00
_cell.angle_gamma   90.00
#
_symmetry.space_group_name_H-M   'P 1'
#
loop_
_entity.id
_entity.type
_entity.pdbx_description
1 polymer ?
#
loop_
_entity_poly.entity_id
_entity_poly.type
_entity_poly.pdbx_seq_one_letter_code
_entity_poly.pdbx_strand_id
1 'polypeptide(L)'
;MINAIRAFNSQTKFYSGNKIIAIGKISDLGHKSSSIHLQLVEELECCNADYILCKDTELKQVVNKVRNKNITWYPNKELLINDLKYLCNEDSLTLLKSSVTGTDFPEIAKSLPDILEMNDIEFDGDNLFEKLSKVGKSYIRINNETGQIIEKFNSNQSQTIEGMSPLIYYLKAIDEKLEDRIISMKSWPTNNSKNGYVEGLKIHIYTFLKNMTNSPHPSEIYELANELFDNHIERKEYINQLIQQLKLSTAIATNLTGRFRSKERQSYTVNDLYQVYKYYKYDLFKFSNTFILGLKYKSGFIRGEKETIIFTSYQDPKSEFDCFLSI
;
A
#
# COMPACT_ATOMS: atom_id res chain seq x y z
N MET A 1 17.55 19.81 11.08
CA MET A 1 17.39 18.40 10.69
C MET A 1 18.76 17.76 10.45
N ILE A 2 19.60 18.33 9.58
CA ILE A 2 21.00 17.91 9.34
C ILE A 2 21.78 17.64 10.64
N ASN A 3 21.82 18.60 11.57
CA ASN A 3 22.52 18.42 12.84
C ASN A 3 22.01 17.22 13.65
N ALA A 4 20.71 16.90 13.57
CA ALA A 4 20.14 15.74 14.27
C ALA A 4 20.57 14.43 13.61
N ILE A 5 20.67 14.37 12.27
CA ILE A 5 21.20 13.22 11.53
C ILE A 5 22.69 13.00 11.90
N ARG A 6 23.48 14.07 11.97
CA ARG A 6 24.89 13.98 12.38
C ARG A 6 25.05 13.53 13.82
N ALA A 7 24.21 14.04 14.73
CA ALA A 7 24.18 13.59 16.12
C ALA A 7 23.78 12.11 16.20
N PHE A 8 22.76 11.67 15.46
CA PHE A 8 22.37 10.27 15.37
C PHE A 8 23.54 9.39 14.92
N ASN A 9 24.26 9.77 13.85
CA ASN A 9 25.42 9.02 13.36
C ASN A 9 26.50 8.85 14.43
N SER A 10 26.78 9.88 15.24
CA SER A 10 27.79 9.78 16.31
C SER A 10 27.40 8.83 17.44
N GLN A 11 26.09 8.62 17.64
CA GLN A 11 25.54 7.71 18.64
C GLN A 11 25.41 6.27 18.15
N THR A 12 25.25 6.04 16.83
CA THR A 12 24.99 4.69 16.29
C THR A 12 25.97 3.59 16.73
N LYS A 13 27.22 3.93 17.01
CA LYS A 13 28.25 2.98 17.48
C LYS A 13 27.98 2.36 18.86
N PHE A 14 27.04 2.93 19.63
CA PHE A 14 26.69 2.46 20.96
C PHE A 14 25.48 1.53 20.98
N TYR A 15 24.88 1.25 19.81
CA TYR A 15 23.65 0.48 19.67
C TYR A 15 23.87 -0.64 18.65
N SER A 16 23.50 -1.87 19.01
CA SER A 16 23.61 -3.06 18.16
C SER A 16 22.32 -3.36 17.39
N GLY A 17 21.18 -2.82 17.83
CA GLY A 17 19.89 -2.98 17.16
C GLY A 17 19.73 -2.13 15.90
N ASN A 18 18.51 -2.11 15.37
CA ASN A 18 18.19 -1.36 14.16
C ASN A 18 18.37 0.15 14.38
N LYS A 19 19.05 0.80 13.44
CA LYS A 19 19.31 2.24 13.42
C LYS A 19 18.29 2.89 12.49
N ILE A 20 17.35 3.63 13.06
CA ILE A 20 16.16 4.10 12.34
C ILE A 20 16.12 5.63 12.34
N ILE A 21 15.87 6.22 11.18
CA ILE A 21 15.55 7.64 11.06
C ILE A 21 14.11 7.76 10.56
N ALA A 22 13.23 8.36 11.36
CA ALA A 22 11.92 8.82 10.89
C ALA A 22 11.91 10.34 10.80
N ILE A 23 11.64 10.85 9.60
CA ILE A 23 11.63 12.29 9.32
C ILE A 23 10.33 12.75 8.65
N GLY A 24 9.86 13.92 9.07
CA GLY A 24 8.75 14.64 8.42
C GLY A 24 9.22 15.95 7.82
N LYS A 25 8.29 16.76 7.30
CA LYS A 25 8.62 18.04 6.67
C LYS A 25 9.21 19.06 7.64
N ILE A 26 9.88 20.05 7.05
CA ILE A 26 10.21 21.33 7.64
C ILE A 26 9.13 22.33 7.21
N SER A 27 8.39 22.86 8.17
CA SER A 27 7.30 23.83 7.97
C SER A 27 7.83 25.23 7.64
N ASP A 28 6.95 26.08 7.10
CA ASP A 28 7.17 27.52 6.88
C ASP A 28 8.29 27.89 5.88
N LEU A 29 8.58 26.98 4.94
CA LEU A 29 9.60 27.19 3.90
C LEU A 29 9.09 27.84 2.61
N GLY A 30 7.77 27.95 2.43
CA GLY A 30 7.15 28.51 1.22
C GLY A 30 7.72 27.91 -0.08
N HIS A 31 8.03 28.78 -1.05
CA HIS A 31 8.57 28.40 -2.36
C HIS A 31 9.95 27.70 -2.29
N LYS A 32 10.69 27.85 -1.19
CA LYS A 32 12.00 27.20 -0.98
C LYS A 32 11.87 25.79 -0.41
N SER A 33 10.66 25.33 -0.11
CA SER A 33 10.44 24.01 0.49
C SER A 33 11.13 22.90 -0.29
N SER A 34 10.98 22.89 -1.63
CA SER A 34 11.58 21.83 -2.44
C SER A 34 13.11 21.83 -2.36
N SER A 35 13.76 22.97 -2.59
CA SER A 35 15.22 23.08 -2.63
C SER A 35 15.86 22.81 -1.26
N ILE A 36 15.22 23.24 -0.17
CA ILE A 36 15.74 23.01 1.19
C ILE A 36 15.63 21.54 1.58
N HIS A 37 14.50 20.86 1.33
CA HIS A 37 14.38 19.44 1.64
C HIS A 37 15.36 18.58 0.82
N LEU A 38 15.69 19.00 -0.40
CA LEU A 38 16.69 18.31 -1.23
C LEU A 38 18.11 18.34 -0.66
N GLN A 39 18.44 19.27 0.24
CA GLN A 39 19.72 19.27 0.95
C GLN A 39 19.88 18.06 1.88
N LEU A 40 18.79 17.37 2.23
CA LEU A 40 18.83 16.16 3.04
C LEU A 40 19.36 14.94 2.29
N VAL A 41 19.40 14.98 0.94
CA VAL A 41 19.76 13.79 0.14
C VAL A 41 21.15 13.28 0.50
N GLU A 42 22.16 14.14 0.48
CA GLU A 42 23.54 13.76 0.79
C GLU A 42 23.68 13.25 2.22
N GLU A 43 23.08 13.94 3.19
CA GLU A 43 23.13 13.55 4.60
C GLU A 43 22.45 12.19 4.85
N LEU A 44 21.36 11.87 4.14
CA LEU A 44 20.67 10.59 4.25
C LEU A 44 21.41 9.46 3.54
N GLU A 45 22.06 9.73 2.41
CA GLU A 45 22.90 8.74 1.72
C GLU A 45 24.12 8.35 2.57
N CYS A 46 24.70 9.31 3.29
CA CYS A 46 25.88 9.10 4.13
C CYS A 46 25.57 8.70 5.58
N CYS A 47 24.31 8.65 6.01
CA CYS A 47 23.98 8.32 7.39
C CYS A 47 24.19 6.84 7.73
N ASN A 48 24.26 6.52 9.03
CA ASN A 48 24.42 5.16 9.53
C ASN A 48 23.08 4.43 9.73
N ALA A 49 21.96 4.97 9.23
CA ALA A 49 20.65 4.34 9.38
C ALA A 49 20.52 3.09 8.51
N ASP A 50 19.93 2.05 9.10
CA ASP A 50 19.51 0.81 8.45
C ASP A 50 18.18 1.03 7.70
N TYR A 51 17.29 1.87 8.27
CA TYR A 51 15.99 2.23 7.70
C TYR A 51 15.70 3.73 7.83
N ILE A 52 15.13 4.32 6.78
CA ILE A 52 14.73 5.73 6.72
C ILE A 52 13.25 5.82 6.35
N LEU A 53 12.43 6.32 7.27
CA LEU A 53 10.99 6.47 7.12
C LEU A 53 10.69 7.95 6.92
N CYS A 54 10.14 8.30 5.75
CA CYS A 54 9.82 9.67 5.40
C CYS A 54 8.31 9.88 5.37
N LYS A 55 7.85 10.95 6.02
CA LYS A 55 6.45 11.40 5.93
C LYS A 55 6.36 12.75 5.22
N ASP A 56 5.15 13.08 4.81
CA ASP A 56 4.76 14.36 4.20
C ASP A 56 5.22 14.50 2.74
N THR A 57 4.42 15.19 1.94
CA THR A 57 4.53 15.19 0.46
C THR A 57 5.87 15.75 0.00
N GLU A 58 6.42 16.71 0.73
CA GLU A 58 7.68 17.39 0.48
C GLU A 58 8.89 16.44 0.48
N LEU A 59 8.81 15.32 1.20
CA LEU A 59 9.88 14.32 1.26
C LEU A 59 9.81 13.29 0.12
N LYS A 60 8.73 13.21 -0.67
CA LYS A 60 8.66 12.26 -1.82
C LYS A 60 9.83 12.43 -2.78
N GLN A 61 10.17 13.68 -3.11
CA GLN A 61 11.30 13.99 -3.99
C GLN A 61 12.66 13.60 -3.38
N VAL A 62 12.79 13.64 -2.05
CA VAL A 62 14.01 13.26 -1.34
C VAL A 62 14.17 11.73 -1.43
N VAL A 63 13.12 10.99 -1.07
CA VAL A 63 13.07 9.52 -1.16
C VAL A 63 13.43 9.04 -2.57
N ASN A 64 12.91 9.69 -3.61
CA ASN A 64 13.20 9.32 -4.99
C ASN A 64 14.67 9.52 -5.38
N LYS A 65 15.35 10.53 -4.81
CA LYS A 65 16.74 10.85 -5.15
C LYS A 65 17.78 10.09 -4.34
N VAL A 66 17.51 9.78 -3.07
CA VAL A 66 18.42 9.01 -2.20
C VAL A 66 18.67 7.62 -2.79
N ARG A 67 19.93 7.22 -2.84
CA ARG A 67 20.40 5.93 -3.35
C ARG A 67 21.00 5.07 -2.25
N ASN A 68 21.08 3.76 -2.49
CA ASN A 68 21.78 2.78 -1.64
C ASN A 68 21.32 2.78 -0.15
N LYS A 69 20.06 3.13 0.11
CA LYS A 69 19.45 3.14 1.44
C LYS A 69 18.05 2.53 1.40
N ASN A 70 17.65 1.90 2.50
CA ASN A 70 16.26 1.49 2.72
C ASN A 70 15.43 2.70 3.14
N ILE A 71 15.01 3.49 2.15
CA ILE A 71 14.22 4.71 2.35
C ILE A 71 12.81 4.56 1.78
N THR A 72 11.80 4.84 2.59
CA THR A 72 10.39 4.65 2.25
C THR A 72 9.57 5.88 2.60
N TRP A 73 8.70 6.32 1.69
CA TRP A 73 7.71 7.36 1.95
C TRP A 73 6.39 6.78 2.47
N TYR A 74 5.78 7.43 3.47
CA TYR A 74 4.56 6.98 4.14
C TYR A 74 3.39 7.96 3.92
N PRO A 75 2.20 7.47 3.51
CA PRO A 75 1.02 8.30 3.25
C PRO A 75 0.33 8.81 4.52
N ASN A 76 0.47 8.08 5.63
CA ASN A 76 -0.16 8.41 6.91
C ASN A 76 0.70 7.95 8.09
N LYS A 77 0.36 8.42 9.28
CA LYS A 77 1.12 8.12 10.51
C LYS A 77 0.93 6.68 10.96
N GLU A 78 -0.22 6.09 10.70
CA GLU A 78 -0.59 4.74 11.13
C GLU A 78 0.33 3.71 10.52
N LEU A 79 0.62 3.81 9.21
CA LEU A 79 1.58 2.91 8.57
C LEU A 79 3.02 3.13 9.02
N LEU A 80 3.41 4.39 9.28
CA LEU A 80 4.73 4.71 9.79
C LEU A 80 4.93 4.07 11.19
N ILE A 81 3.97 4.27 12.09
CA ILE A 81 3.98 3.67 13.43
C ILE A 81 3.98 2.14 13.33
N ASN A 82 3.12 1.57 12.49
CA ASN A 82 3.05 0.12 12.31
C ASN A 82 4.41 -0.45 11.90
N ASP A 83 5.08 0.15 10.91
CA ASP A 83 6.40 -0.33 10.48
C ASP A 83 7.47 -0.12 11.57
N LEU A 84 7.41 0.98 12.35
CA LEU A 84 8.29 1.19 13.51
C LEU A 84 8.15 0.08 14.57
N LYS A 85 6.95 -0.47 14.79
CA LYS A 85 6.76 -1.60 15.72
C LYS A 85 7.54 -2.85 15.34
N TYR A 86 7.79 -3.07 14.04
CA TYR A 86 8.61 -4.19 13.59
C TYR A 86 10.09 -3.83 13.55
N LEU A 87 10.42 -2.56 13.32
CA LEU A 87 11.81 -2.14 13.18
C LEU A 87 12.48 -1.91 14.54
N CYS A 88 11.78 -1.38 15.53
CA CYS A 88 12.34 -1.11 16.84
C CYS A 88 12.48 -2.40 17.66
N ASN A 89 13.66 -2.63 18.22
CA ASN A 89 13.96 -3.68 19.19
C ASN A 89 14.67 -3.09 20.43
N GLU A 90 15.01 -3.93 21.41
CA GLU A 90 15.55 -3.49 22.72
C GLU A 90 16.78 -2.57 22.63
N ASP A 91 17.62 -2.75 21.61
CA ASP A 91 18.86 -1.98 21.43
C ASP A 91 18.83 -1.14 20.13
N SER A 92 17.62 -0.81 19.66
CA SER A 92 17.44 0.10 18.52
C SER A 92 17.73 1.56 18.90
N LEU A 93 18.33 2.28 17.96
CA LEU A 93 18.43 3.74 18.02
C LEU A 93 17.46 4.35 17.00
N THR A 94 16.49 5.13 17.47
CA THR A 94 15.51 5.81 16.60
C THR A 94 15.61 7.33 16.71
N LEU A 95 15.85 8.01 15.59
CA LEU A 95 15.71 9.46 15.47
C LEU A 95 14.32 9.81 14.93
N LEU A 96 13.50 10.49 15.73
CA LEU A 96 12.26 11.12 15.26
C LEU A 96 12.51 12.63 15.06
N LYS A 97 12.39 13.14 13.83
CA LYS A 97 12.55 14.58 13.57
C LYS A 97 11.61 15.14 12.52
N SER A 98 10.85 16.15 12.91
CA SER A 98 10.08 16.99 12.01
C SER A 98 9.93 18.40 12.58
N SER A 99 9.25 19.30 11.88
CA SER A 99 8.68 20.52 12.46
C SER A 99 7.54 20.19 13.42
N VAL A 100 7.36 21.02 14.45
CA VAL A 100 6.32 20.83 15.47
C VAL A 100 4.92 21.14 14.92
N THR A 101 4.82 22.13 14.03
CA THR A 101 3.55 22.60 13.48
C THR A 101 3.22 21.92 12.15
N GLY A 102 1.96 21.48 12.00
CA GLY A 102 1.44 20.97 10.74
C GLY A 102 1.97 19.60 10.32
N THR A 103 2.39 18.78 11.29
CA THR A 103 2.91 17.42 11.09
C THR A 103 2.35 16.48 12.15
N ASP A 104 2.36 15.17 11.87
CA ASP A 104 1.88 14.14 12.81
C ASP A 104 2.98 13.70 13.80
N PHE A 105 4.21 14.22 13.66
CA PHE A 105 5.36 13.80 14.45
C PHE A 105 5.26 14.09 15.95
N PRO A 106 4.66 15.21 16.42
CA PRO A 106 4.44 15.41 17.85
C PRO A 106 3.59 14.30 18.47
N GLU A 107 2.57 13.82 17.75
CA GLU A 107 1.71 12.73 18.21
C GLU A 107 2.42 11.38 18.17
N ILE A 108 3.18 11.11 17.10
CA ILE A 108 4.02 9.91 16.99
C ILE A 108 5.02 9.87 18.14
N ALA A 109 5.76 10.97 18.37
CA ALA A 109 6.77 11.03 19.43
C ALA A 109 6.19 10.85 20.83
N LYS A 110 4.94 11.29 21.06
CA LYS A 110 4.25 11.13 22.34
C LYS A 110 3.76 9.70 22.57
N SER A 111 3.25 9.04 21.54
CA SER A 111 2.58 7.73 21.65
C SER A 111 3.50 6.54 21.40
N LEU A 112 4.57 6.72 20.63
CA LEU A 112 5.45 5.62 20.23
C LEU A 112 6.07 4.87 21.42
N PRO A 113 6.56 5.51 22.50
CA PRO A 113 7.13 4.77 23.63
C PRO A 113 6.15 3.76 24.23
N ASP A 114 4.92 4.18 24.53
CA ASP A 114 3.87 3.31 25.09
C ASP A 114 3.52 2.17 24.11
N ILE A 115 3.46 2.48 22.80
CA ILE A 115 3.19 1.48 21.76
C ILE A 115 4.30 0.42 21.71
N LEU A 116 5.57 0.83 21.86
CA LEU A 116 6.71 -0.07 21.81
C LEU A 116 6.84 -0.89 23.09
N GLU A 117 6.51 -0.33 24.26
CA GLU A 117 6.49 -1.06 25.53
C GLU A 117 5.48 -2.21 25.53
N MET A 118 4.35 -2.03 24.84
CA MET A 118 3.32 -3.06 24.67
C MET A 118 3.55 -3.99 23.47
N ASN A 119 4.67 -3.86 22.76
CA ASN A 119 4.89 -4.55 21.50
C ASN A 119 5.77 -5.79 21.67
N ASP A 120 5.12 -6.95 21.77
CA ASP A 120 5.79 -8.26 21.88
C ASP A 120 6.26 -8.82 20.51
N ILE A 121 6.40 -7.98 19.49
CA ILE A 121 6.72 -8.44 18.14
C ILE A 121 8.24 -8.53 17.97
N GLU A 122 8.76 -9.76 17.92
CA GLU A 122 10.14 -9.99 17.53
C GLU A 122 10.32 -9.94 15.99
N PHE A 123 11.22 -9.06 15.56
CA PHE A 123 11.69 -8.97 14.19
C PHE A 123 13.12 -9.52 14.10
N ASP A 124 13.24 -10.74 13.58
CA ASP A 124 14.46 -11.52 13.41
C ASP A 124 14.96 -11.57 11.96
N GLY A 125 14.30 -10.86 11.04
CA GLY A 125 14.47 -11.05 9.60
C GLY A 125 15.23 -9.93 8.90
N ASP A 126 15.83 -10.24 7.76
CA ASP A 126 16.57 -9.27 6.94
C ASP A 126 15.66 -8.32 6.12
N ASN A 127 14.35 -8.63 5.98
CA ASN A 127 13.44 -7.89 5.09
C ASN A 127 12.09 -7.58 5.76
N LEU A 128 11.87 -6.29 6.06
CA LEU A 128 10.63 -5.77 6.63
C LEU A 128 9.38 -6.17 5.83
N PHE A 129 9.36 -5.91 4.52
CA PHE A 129 8.16 -6.11 3.70
C PHE A 129 7.77 -7.59 3.55
N GLU A 130 8.76 -8.48 3.58
CA GLU A 130 8.50 -9.92 3.60
C GLU A 130 7.83 -10.35 4.91
N LYS A 131 8.33 -9.87 6.06
CA LYS A 131 7.70 -10.12 7.37
C LYS A 131 6.28 -9.57 7.41
N LEU A 132 6.08 -8.32 6.98
CA LEU A 132 4.76 -7.68 6.97
C LEU A 132 3.76 -8.46 6.11
N SER A 133 4.20 -9.00 4.97
CA SER A 133 3.34 -9.84 4.13
C SER A 133 2.95 -11.14 4.83
N LYS A 134 3.87 -11.80 5.54
CA LYS A 134 3.58 -13.03 6.29
C LYS A 134 2.63 -12.78 7.46
N VAL A 135 2.91 -11.76 8.29
CA VAL A 135 2.08 -11.42 9.46
C VAL A 135 0.71 -10.87 9.02
N GLY A 136 0.65 -10.22 7.87
CA GLY A 136 -0.59 -9.70 7.30
C GLY A 136 -1.55 -10.77 6.72
N LYS A 137 -1.18 -12.06 6.74
CA LYS A 137 -2.05 -13.17 6.31
C LYS A 137 -3.34 -13.17 7.14
N SER A 138 -4.50 -12.99 6.50
CA SER A 138 -5.81 -12.88 7.18
C SER A 138 -6.96 -13.28 6.27
N TYR A 139 -8.09 -13.73 6.84
CA TYR A 139 -9.34 -13.89 6.09
C TYR A 139 -10.60 -13.59 6.92
N ILE A 140 -11.71 -13.36 6.20
CA ILE A 140 -13.08 -13.30 6.70
C ILE A 140 -13.93 -14.22 5.81
N ARG A 141 -14.70 -15.13 6.42
CA ARG A 141 -15.67 -15.98 5.75
C ARG A 141 -17.08 -15.46 5.98
N ILE A 142 -17.87 -15.41 4.92
CA ILE A 142 -19.22 -14.84 4.91
C ILE A 142 -20.18 -15.85 4.34
N ASN A 143 -21.32 -16.06 5.00
CA ASN A 143 -22.41 -16.85 4.47
C ASN A 143 -23.17 -16.03 3.40
N ASN A 144 -23.28 -16.55 2.18
CA ASN A 144 -23.86 -15.84 1.05
C ASN A 144 -25.37 -15.63 1.16
N GLU A 145 -26.08 -16.50 1.89
CA GLU A 145 -27.54 -16.42 2.07
C GLU A 145 -27.92 -15.35 3.10
N THR A 146 -27.26 -15.35 4.25
CA THR A 146 -27.56 -14.46 5.37
C THR A 146 -26.75 -13.17 5.35
N GLY A 147 -25.64 -13.14 4.63
CA GLY A 147 -24.65 -12.05 4.66
C GLY A 147 -23.88 -11.93 5.99
N GLN A 148 -24.02 -12.90 6.89
CA GLN A 148 -23.35 -12.90 8.19
C GLN A 148 -21.93 -13.43 8.09
N ILE A 149 -21.05 -12.91 8.96
CA ILE A 149 -19.69 -13.40 9.10
C ILE A 149 -19.72 -14.74 9.84
N ILE A 150 -19.18 -15.77 9.22
CA ILE A 150 -19.02 -17.11 9.79
C ILE A 150 -17.78 -17.14 10.68
N GLU A 151 -16.67 -16.63 10.16
CA GLU A 151 -15.36 -16.76 10.76
C GLU A 151 -14.45 -15.59 10.40
N LYS A 152 -13.52 -15.25 11.30
CA LYS A 152 -12.43 -14.30 11.04
C LYS A 152 -11.12 -14.91 11.53
N PHE A 153 -10.08 -14.77 10.73
CA PHE A 153 -8.72 -15.10 11.10
C PHE A 153 -7.83 -13.87 10.97
N ASN A 154 -7.16 -13.51 12.06
CA ASN A 154 -6.14 -12.46 12.10
C ASN A 154 -6.58 -11.08 11.55
N SER A 155 -7.87 -10.75 11.66
CA SER A 155 -8.42 -9.52 11.06
C SER A 155 -7.84 -8.23 11.64
N ASN A 156 -7.28 -8.27 12.86
CA ASN A 156 -6.76 -7.10 13.55
C ASN A 156 -5.30 -6.77 13.19
N GLN A 157 -4.52 -7.76 12.73
CA GLN A 157 -3.14 -7.55 12.28
C GLN A 157 -3.00 -7.63 10.75
N SER A 158 -4.13 -7.82 10.04
CA SER A 158 -4.18 -7.85 8.59
C SER A 158 -3.58 -6.58 7.99
N GLN A 159 -2.68 -6.76 7.02
CA GLN A 159 -2.07 -5.70 6.25
C GLN A 159 -1.46 -6.25 4.96
N THR A 160 -1.23 -5.37 4.00
CA THR A 160 -0.57 -5.69 2.74
C THR A 160 0.61 -4.76 2.49
N ILE A 161 1.42 -5.08 1.49
CA ILE A 161 2.49 -4.20 0.97
C ILE A 161 2.14 -3.56 -0.38
N GLU A 162 0.95 -3.85 -0.87
CA GLU A 162 0.40 -3.44 -2.16
C GLU A 162 -0.88 -2.63 -1.93
N GLY A 163 -1.34 -1.93 -2.97
CA GLY A 163 -2.54 -1.10 -2.97
C GLY A 163 -3.70 -1.75 -3.72
N MET A 164 -4.87 -1.15 -3.57
CA MET A 164 -6.15 -1.57 -4.16
C MET A 164 -6.47 -0.86 -5.48
N SER A 165 -5.56 -0.08 -6.05
CA SER A 165 -5.82 0.71 -7.27
C SER A 165 -6.49 -0.08 -8.40
N PRO A 166 -6.08 -1.32 -8.74
CA PRO A 166 -6.75 -2.10 -9.79
C PRO A 166 -8.23 -2.40 -9.47
N LEU A 167 -8.53 -2.70 -8.20
CA LEU A 167 -9.90 -2.92 -7.74
C LEU A 167 -10.71 -1.61 -7.79
N ILE A 168 -10.13 -0.50 -7.35
CA ILE A 168 -10.80 0.81 -7.36
C ILE A 168 -11.19 1.21 -8.79
N TYR A 169 -10.29 1.04 -9.76
CA TYR A 169 -10.58 1.38 -11.16
C TYR A 169 -11.60 0.42 -11.77
N TYR A 170 -11.51 -0.87 -11.45
CA TYR A 170 -12.53 -1.83 -11.83
C TYR A 170 -13.92 -1.42 -11.32
N LEU A 171 -14.04 -1.04 -10.05
CA LEU A 171 -15.29 -0.63 -9.43
C LEU A 171 -15.88 0.63 -10.09
N LYS A 172 -15.06 1.64 -10.36
CA LYS A 172 -15.50 2.84 -11.11
C LYS A 172 -16.05 2.47 -12.48
N ALA A 173 -15.37 1.59 -13.22
CA ALA A 173 -15.83 1.16 -14.54
C ALA A 173 -17.17 0.41 -14.48
N ILE A 174 -17.43 -0.34 -13.39
CA ILE A 174 -18.73 -0.96 -13.13
C ILE A 174 -19.79 0.10 -12.82
N ASP A 175 -19.49 1.05 -11.93
CA ASP A 175 -20.39 2.13 -11.53
C ASP A 175 -20.81 3.01 -12.72
N GLU A 176 -19.88 3.29 -13.63
CA GLU A 176 -20.11 4.08 -14.85
C GLU A 176 -20.69 3.25 -15.99
N LYS A 177 -20.83 1.93 -15.81
CA LYS A 177 -21.32 0.99 -16.84
C LYS A 177 -20.57 1.14 -18.16
N LEU A 178 -19.24 1.20 -18.07
CA LEU A 178 -18.38 1.45 -19.22
C LEU A 178 -18.74 0.53 -20.40
N GLU A 179 -19.06 1.13 -21.55
CA GLU A 179 -19.52 0.40 -22.72
C GLU A 179 -18.42 -0.50 -23.29
N ASP A 180 -18.80 -1.68 -23.79
CA ASP A 180 -17.84 -2.54 -24.47
C ASP A 180 -17.50 -1.97 -25.84
N ARG A 181 -16.26 -1.49 -25.97
CA ARG A 181 -15.68 -0.99 -27.21
C ARG A 181 -14.22 -1.41 -27.30
N ILE A 182 -13.67 -1.37 -28.50
CA ILE A 182 -12.24 -1.57 -28.71
C ILE A 182 -11.53 -0.26 -28.38
N ILE A 183 -10.52 -0.36 -27.52
CA ILE A 183 -9.58 0.73 -27.27
C ILE A 183 -8.18 0.31 -27.73
N SER A 184 -7.32 1.30 -27.93
CA SER A 184 -5.94 1.13 -28.36
C SER A 184 -5.01 1.51 -27.22
N MET A 185 -4.20 0.56 -26.77
CA MET A 185 -3.26 0.79 -25.67
C MET A 185 -2.28 1.92 -26.00
N LYS A 186 -2.12 2.87 -25.08
CA LYS A 186 -1.15 3.96 -25.17
C LYS A 186 0.24 3.50 -24.76
N SER A 187 1.21 4.39 -24.96
CA SER A 187 2.59 4.21 -24.51
C SER A 187 2.71 4.41 -22.99
N TRP A 188 2.97 3.33 -22.28
CA TRP A 188 3.15 3.28 -20.83
C TRP A 188 4.56 2.82 -20.46
N PRO A 189 5.14 3.32 -19.34
CA PRO A 189 6.46 2.90 -18.86
C PRO A 189 6.59 1.41 -18.55
N THR A 190 5.47 0.69 -18.49
CA THR A 190 5.40 -0.73 -18.17
C THR A 190 5.07 -1.60 -19.38
N ASN A 191 4.87 -1.01 -20.57
CA ASN A 191 4.74 -1.80 -21.79
C ASN A 191 5.98 -2.66 -21.99
N ASN A 192 5.74 -3.88 -22.45
CA ASN A 192 6.78 -4.86 -22.71
C ASN A 192 6.32 -5.81 -23.81
N SER A 193 7.02 -5.80 -24.93
CA SER A 193 6.74 -6.65 -26.08
C SER A 193 6.83 -8.15 -25.76
N LYS A 194 7.68 -8.56 -24.80
CA LYS A 194 7.78 -9.96 -24.36
C LYS A 194 6.50 -10.49 -23.75
N ASN A 195 5.70 -9.61 -23.14
CA ASN A 195 4.45 -9.95 -22.48
C ASN A 195 3.23 -9.53 -23.33
N GLY A 196 3.45 -9.11 -24.58
CA GLY A 196 2.38 -8.70 -25.51
C GLY A 196 1.79 -7.30 -25.27
N TYR A 197 2.24 -6.55 -24.26
CA TYR A 197 1.73 -5.22 -23.95
C TYR A 197 2.54 -4.15 -24.70
N VAL A 198 2.03 -3.72 -25.85
CA VAL A 198 2.66 -2.71 -26.72
C VAL A 198 1.68 -1.59 -27.06
N GLU A 199 2.21 -0.41 -27.38
CA GLU A 199 1.42 0.69 -27.93
C GLU A 199 0.69 0.26 -29.21
N GLY A 200 -0.57 0.65 -29.35
CA GLY A 200 -1.42 0.25 -30.48
C GLY A 200 -2.13 -1.10 -30.29
N LEU A 201 -1.87 -1.85 -29.21
CA LEU A 201 -2.58 -3.09 -28.91
C LEU A 201 -4.08 -2.81 -28.81
N LYS A 202 -4.87 -3.47 -29.67
CA LYS A 202 -6.32 -3.37 -29.68
C LYS A 202 -6.94 -4.42 -28.76
N ILE A 203 -7.81 -3.97 -27.87
CA ILE A 203 -8.43 -4.83 -26.86
C ILE A 203 -9.79 -4.27 -26.46
N HIS A 204 -10.75 -5.16 -26.24
CA HIS A 204 -12.10 -4.83 -25.79
C HIS A 204 -12.09 -4.41 -24.31
N ILE A 205 -12.91 -3.41 -23.95
CA ILE A 205 -13.14 -3.02 -22.55
C ILE A 205 -13.61 -4.22 -21.72
N TYR A 206 -14.46 -5.09 -22.26
CA TYR A 206 -14.86 -6.33 -21.57
C TYR A 206 -13.65 -7.17 -21.16
N THR A 207 -12.70 -7.37 -22.08
CA THR A 207 -11.47 -8.14 -21.82
C THR A 207 -10.60 -7.44 -20.78
N PHE A 208 -10.48 -6.11 -20.84
CA PHE A 208 -9.76 -5.33 -19.84
C PHE A 208 -10.32 -5.54 -18.43
N LEU A 209 -11.64 -5.38 -18.27
CA LEU A 209 -12.29 -5.51 -16.97
C LEU A 209 -12.23 -6.95 -16.46
N LYS A 210 -12.28 -7.95 -17.34
CA LYS A 210 -12.04 -9.35 -16.99
C LYS A 210 -10.61 -9.55 -16.48
N ASN A 211 -9.60 -9.00 -17.16
CA ASN A 211 -8.20 -9.13 -16.76
C ASN A 211 -7.92 -8.44 -15.41
N MET A 212 -8.63 -7.35 -15.08
CA MET A 212 -8.54 -6.69 -13.77
C MET A 212 -8.86 -7.62 -12.59
N THR A 213 -9.65 -8.67 -12.81
CA THR A 213 -10.06 -9.60 -11.76
C THR A 213 -8.97 -10.59 -11.34
N ASN A 214 -7.84 -10.68 -12.06
CA ASN A 214 -6.81 -11.66 -11.75
C ASN A 214 -5.39 -11.11 -11.88
N SER A 215 -4.96 -10.35 -10.87
CA SER A 215 -3.60 -9.82 -10.75
C SER A 215 -3.15 -9.11 -12.04
N PRO A 216 -3.87 -8.06 -12.48
CA PRO A 216 -3.70 -7.47 -13.79
C PRO A 216 -2.30 -6.95 -14.05
N HIS A 217 -1.90 -6.95 -15.34
CA HIS A 217 -0.61 -6.41 -15.71
C HIS A 217 -0.59 -4.88 -15.50
N PRO A 218 0.54 -4.29 -15.06
CA PRO A 218 0.63 -2.85 -14.80
C PRO A 218 0.17 -1.96 -15.96
N SER A 219 0.49 -2.33 -17.20
CA SER A 219 0.06 -1.59 -18.40
C SER A 219 -1.46 -1.52 -18.55
N GLU A 220 -2.18 -2.57 -18.16
CA GLU A 220 -3.63 -2.57 -18.20
C GLU A 220 -4.22 -1.65 -17.13
N ILE A 221 -3.58 -1.58 -15.96
CA ILE A 221 -3.99 -0.68 -14.88
C ILE A 221 -3.75 0.78 -15.29
N TYR A 222 -2.64 1.07 -15.98
CA TYR A 222 -2.39 2.39 -16.57
C TYR A 222 -3.46 2.75 -17.60
N GLU A 223 -3.78 1.83 -18.51
CA GLU A 223 -4.77 2.07 -19.56
C GLU A 223 -6.16 2.30 -18.98
N LEU A 224 -6.62 1.46 -18.06
CA LEU A 224 -7.93 1.63 -17.44
C LEU A 224 -8.03 2.94 -16.65
N ALA A 225 -6.96 3.34 -15.95
CA ALA A 225 -6.94 4.65 -15.29
C ALA A 225 -7.01 5.81 -16.30
N ASN A 226 -6.37 5.68 -17.46
CA ASN A 226 -6.44 6.67 -18.54
C ASN A 226 -7.83 6.75 -19.20
N GLU A 227 -8.55 5.64 -19.26
CA GLU A 227 -9.92 5.64 -19.80
C GLU A 227 -10.95 6.21 -18.83
N LEU A 228 -10.71 6.07 -17.52
CA LEU A 228 -11.65 6.45 -16.48
C LEU A 228 -11.48 7.88 -15.96
N PHE A 229 -10.32 8.48 -16.17
CA PHE A 229 -9.99 9.78 -15.60
C PHE A 229 -9.29 10.67 -16.62
N ASP A 230 -9.75 11.91 -16.73
CA ASP A 230 -9.14 12.90 -17.59
C ASP A 230 -7.73 13.28 -17.10
N ASN A 231 -7.54 13.28 -15.78
CA ASN A 231 -6.28 13.69 -15.17
C ASN A 231 -6.09 13.16 -13.73
N HIS A 232 -4.91 13.45 -13.18
CA HIS A 232 -4.53 13.05 -11.82
C HIS A 232 -5.41 13.66 -10.71
N ILE A 233 -5.92 14.89 -10.89
CA ILE A 233 -6.71 15.60 -9.89
C ILE A 233 -8.04 14.87 -9.71
N GLU A 234 -8.75 14.63 -10.82
CA GLU A 234 -10.02 13.90 -10.83
C GLU A 234 -9.87 12.50 -10.22
N ARG A 235 -8.83 11.76 -10.61
CA ARG A 235 -8.53 10.44 -10.03
C ARG A 235 -8.38 10.52 -8.52
N LYS A 236 -7.65 11.51 -8.02
CA LYS A 236 -7.42 11.69 -6.59
C LYS A 236 -8.71 12.06 -5.85
N GLU A 237 -9.54 12.90 -6.43
CA GLU A 237 -10.84 13.28 -5.88
C GLU A 237 -11.76 12.07 -5.76
N TYR A 238 -11.90 11.28 -6.82
CA TYR A 238 -12.68 10.04 -6.81
C TYR A 238 -12.19 9.06 -5.74
N ILE A 239 -10.87 8.79 -5.68
CA ILE A 239 -10.29 7.91 -4.66
C ILE A 239 -10.59 8.41 -3.25
N ASN A 240 -10.48 9.72 -2.99
CA ASN A 240 -10.77 10.30 -1.69
C ASN A 240 -12.26 10.19 -1.31
N GLN A 241 -13.17 10.40 -2.27
CA GLN A 241 -14.60 10.20 -2.07
C GLN A 241 -14.91 8.75 -1.71
N LEU A 242 -14.33 7.79 -2.44
CA LEU A 242 -14.49 6.36 -2.16
C LEU A 242 -13.95 5.99 -0.78
N ILE A 243 -12.77 6.50 -0.40
CA ILE A 243 -12.17 6.33 0.93
C ILE A 243 -13.13 6.82 2.02
N GLN A 244 -13.73 8.00 1.85
CA GLN A 244 -14.67 8.56 2.82
C GLN A 244 -15.97 7.75 2.88
N GLN A 245 -16.54 7.40 1.72
CA GLN A 245 -17.79 6.67 1.60
C GLN A 245 -17.72 5.29 2.24
N LEU A 246 -16.63 4.56 1.98
CA LEU A 246 -16.42 3.20 2.45
C LEU A 246 -15.61 3.14 3.77
N LYS A 247 -15.21 4.29 4.31
CA LYS A 247 -14.38 4.42 5.53
C LYS A 247 -13.09 3.61 5.46
N LEU A 248 -12.39 3.69 4.32
CA LEU A 248 -11.15 2.97 4.06
C LEU A 248 -9.94 3.74 4.61
N SER A 249 -8.80 3.06 4.70
CA SER A 249 -7.52 3.73 4.96
C SER A 249 -7.12 4.69 3.81
N THR A 250 -6.46 5.79 4.14
CA THR A 250 -5.85 6.69 3.13
C THR A 250 -4.67 6.06 2.39
N ALA A 251 -4.18 4.90 2.85
CA ALA A 251 -3.04 4.22 2.26
C ALA A 251 -3.40 3.21 1.16
N ILE A 252 -4.69 2.98 0.86
CA ILE A 252 -5.09 1.92 -0.07
C ILE A 252 -4.61 2.15 -1.52
N ALA A 253 -4.38 3.41 -1.93
CA ALA A 253 -4.11 3.75 -3.33
C ALA A 253 -3.09 4.89 -3.43
N THR A 254 -1.88 4.65 -2.90
CA THR A 254 -0.82 5.67 -2.93
C THR A 254 -0.20 5.85 -4.31
N ASN A 255 0.00 4.75 -5.05
CA ASN A 255 0.49 4.79 -6.42
C ASN A 255 -0.57 4.35 -7.43
N LEU A 256 -0.39 4.76 -8.68
CA LEU A 256 -1.38 4.52 -9.75
C LEU A 256 -1.74 3.04 -9.87
N THR A 257 -0.75 2.15 -9.78
CA THR A 257 -0.91 0.73 -10.12
C THR A 257 -1.26 -0.16 -8.94
N GLY A 258 -1.14 0.32 -7.69
CA GLY A 258 -1.23 -0.51 -6.49
C GLY A 258 -0.08 -1.52 -6.33
N ARG A 259 0.96 -1.50 -7.18
CA ARG A 259 2.10 -2.42 -7.06
C ARG A 259 3.01 -2.07 -5.90
N PHE A 260 3.63 -3.08 -5.29
CA PHE A 260 4.71 -2.87 -4.34
C PHE A 260 5.82 -1.96 -4.90
N ARG A 261 6.22 -0.96 -4.12
CA ARG A 261 7.40 -0.11 -4.35
C ARG A 261 8.10 0.10 -3.03
N SER A 262 9.36 -0.31 -2.91
CA SER A 262 10.12 -0.15 -1.67
C SER A 262 10.22 1.32 -1.21
N LYS A 263 10.22 2.27 -2.16
CA LYS A 263 10.29 3.71 -1.88
C LYS A 263 8.96 4.35 -1.50
N GLU A 264 7.83 3.66 -1.61
CA GLU A 264 6.51 4.25 -1.36
C GLU A 264 5.57 3.22 -0.73
N ARG A 265 5.27 3.42 0.55
CA ARG A 265 4.40 2.53 1.32
C ARG A 265 2.93 2.75 0.93
N GLN A 266 2.22 1.65 0.81
CA GLN A 266 0.76 1.58 0.69
C GLN A 266 0.29 0.27 1.30
N SER A 267 -0.93 0.21 1.78
CA SER A 267 -1.48 -0.98 2.43
C SER A 267 -3.00 -0.90 2.47
N TYR A 268 -3.61 -2.06 2.54
CA TYR A 268 -5.00 -2.26 2.91
C TYR A 268 -5.11 -3.50 3.80
N THR A 269 -6.26 -3.66 4.43
CA THR A 269 -6.57 -4.75 5.36
C THR A 269 -7.71 -5.60 4.81
N VAL A 270 -7.93 -6.77 5.41
CA VAL A 270 -9.10 -7.60 5.14
C VAL A 270 -10.41 -6.87 5.49
N ASN A 271 -10.36 -5.95 6.45
CA ASN A 271 -11.52 -5.14 6.82
C ASN A 271 -11.82 -4.08 5.77
N ASP A 272 -10.80 -3.48 5.13
CA ASP A 272 -11.00 -2.58 3.98
C ASP A 272 -11.68 -3.33 2.83
N LEU A 273 -11.19 -4.53 2.49
CA LEU A 273 -11.83 -5.40 1.50
C LEU A 273 -13.25 -5.78 1.90
N TYR A 274 -13.51 -6.03 3.18
CA TYR A 274 -14.86 -6.32 3.67
C TYR A 274 -15.82 -5.14 3.50
N GLN A 275 -15.38 -3.89 3.70
CA GLN A 275 -16.22 -2.73 3.42
C GLN A 275 -16.57 -2.64 1.93
N VAL A 276 -15.60 -2.90 1.05
CA VAL A 276 -15.84 -2.97 -0.40
C VAL A 276 -16.85 -4.06 -0.74
N TYR A 277 -16.69 -5.27 -0.19
CA TYR A 277 -17.64 -6.37 -0.40
C TYR A 277 -19.04 -6.02 0.09
N LYS A 278 -19.19 -5.41 1.27
CA LYS A 278 -20.51 -5.03 1.79
C LYS A 278 -21.25 -4.07 0.86
N TYR A 279 -20.51 -3.18 0.22
CA TYR A 279 -21.07 -2.17 -0.66
C TYR A 279 -21.42 -2.73 -2.05
N TYR A 280 -20.47 -3.40 -2.69
CA TYR A 280 -20.61 -3.85 -4.09
C TYR A 280 -21.20 -5.25 -4.23
N LYS A 281 -21.06 -6.12 -3.21
CA LYS A 281 -21.54 -7.51 -3.19
C LYS A 281 -21.30 -8.26 -4.50
N TYR A 282 -22.35 -8.56 -5.25
CA TYR A 282 -22.30 -9.39 -6.45
C TYR A 282 -21.70 -8.67 -7.66
N ASP A 283 -21.69 -7.34 -7.67
CA ASP A 283 -21.11 -6.55 -8.77
C ASP A 283 -19.58 -6.76 -8.86
N LEU A 284 -18.93 -7.12 -7.75
CA LEU A 284 -17.52 -7.53 -7.72
C LEU A 284 -17.22 -8.75 -8.58
N PHE A 285 -18.22 -9.61 -8.79
CA PHE A 285 -18.08 -10.92 -9.41
C PHE A 285 -18.67 -10.97 -10.82
N LYS A 286 -18.87 -9.80 -11.47
CA LYS A 286 -19.49 -9.70 -12.80
C LYS A 286 -18.76 -10.53 -13.86
N PHE A 287 -17.44 -10.64 -13.79
CA PHE A 287 -16.62 -11.34 -14.80
C PHE A 287 -16.00 -12.65 -14.31
N SER A 288 -15.96 -12.87 -13.00
CA SER A 288 -15.31 -14.01 -12.37
C SER A 288 -15.82 -14.17 -10.94
N ASN A 289 -15.87 -15.41 -10.44
CA ASN A 289 -16.13 -15.69 -9.02
C ASN A 289 -14.94 -15.33 -8.12
N THR A 290 -13.82 -14.87 -8.69
CA THR A 290 -12.66 -14.43 -7.93
C THR A 290 -12.24 -13.03 -8.37
N PHE A 291 -11.79 -12.23 -7.41
CA PHE A 291 -11.06 -11.00 -7.69
C PHE A 291 -9.76 -11.02 -6.90
N ILE A 292 -8.64 -11.13 -7.60
CA ILE A 292 -7.31 -11.35 -7.00
C ILE A 292 -6.40 -10.16 -7.31
N LEU A 293 -5.84 -9.59 -6.25
CA LEU A 293 -4.83 -8.55 -6.28
C LEU A 293 -3.46 -9.13 -5.89
N GLY A 294 -2.41 -8.44 -6.34
CA GLY A 294 -1.03 -8.66 -5.93
C GLY A 294 -0.27 -9.70 -6.74
N LEU A 295 1.06 -9.73 -6.60
CA LEU A 295 1.93 -10.60 -7.41
C LEU A 295 2.41 -11.84 -6.63
N LYS A 296 3.26 -11.64 -5.63
CA LYS A 296 3.83 -12.72 -4.79
C LYS A 296 2.86 -13.11 -3.67
N TYR A 297 2.25 -12.11 -3.03
CA TYR A 297 1.27 -12.28 -1.97
C TYR A 297 -0.07 -11.78 -2.49
N LYS A 298 -1.02 -12.69 -2.61
CA LYS A 298 -2.35 -12.50 -3.16
C LYS A 298 -3.34 -12.08 -2.08
N SER A 299 -4.25 -11.21 -2.47
CA SER A 299 -5.36 -10.76 -1.63
C SER A 299 -6.61 -10.58 -2.48
N GLY A 300 -7.78 -10.52 -1.88
CA GLY A 300 -9.02 -10.19 -2.57
C GLY A 300 -10.18 -11.07 -2.14
N PHE A 301 -10.92 -11.59 -3.11
CA PHE A 301 -12.22 -12.22 -2.91
C PHE A 301 -12.32 -13.53 -3.67
N ILE A 302 -12.92 -14.54 -3.05
CA ILE A 302 -13.34 -15.79 -3.69
C ILE A 302 -14.77 -16.08 -3.29
N ARG A 303 -15.68 -16.12 -4.26
CA ARG A 303 -17.07 -16.48 -4.07
C ARG A 303 -17.30 -17.94 -4.42
N GLY A 304 -17.66 -18.74 -3.43
CA GLY A 304 -18.25 -20.06 -3.62
C GLY A 304 -19.77 -19.99 -3.70
N GLU A 305 -20.42 -21.16 -3.73
CA GLU A 305 -21.87 -21.27 -3.75
C GLU A 305 -22.47 -20.71 -2.45
N LYS A 306 -22.08 -21.28 -1.30
CA LYS A 306 -22.63 -20.96 0.02
C LYS A 306 -21.88 -19.86 0.77
N GLU A 307 -20.61 -19.66 0.44
CA GLU A 307 -19.73 -18.75 1.18
C GLU A 307 -18.92 -17.84 0.27
N THR A 308 -18.55 -16.67 0.79
CA THR A 308 -17.54 -15.79 0.19
C THR A 308 -16.37 -15.64 1.16
N ILE A 309 -15.16 -15.77 0.65
CA ILE A 309 -13.92 -15.59 1.38
C ILE A 309 -13.30 -14.27 0.95
N ILE A 310 -12.98 -13.44 1.93
CA ILE A 310 -12.22 -12.20 1.78
C ILE A 310 -10.88 -12.40 2.45
N PHE A 311 -9.76 -12.14 1.77
CA PHE A 311 -8.45 -12.52 2.30
C PHE A 311 -7.34 -11.54 1.94
N THR A 312 -6.28 -11.55 2.74
CA THR A 312 -5.05 -10.79 2.48
C THR A 312 -3.81 -11.65 2.64
N SER A 313 -2.83 -11.43 1.78
CA SER A 313 -1.44 -11.90 1.88
C SER A 313 -1.21 -13.42 1.85
N TYR A 314 -1.90 -14.14 0.97
CA TYR A 314 -1.72 -15.58 0.71
C TYR A 314 -0.83 -15.81 -0.53
N GLN A 315 0.13 -16.73 -0.49
CA GLN A 315 0.91 -17.05 -1.70
C GLN A 315 0.09 -17.85 -2.72
N ASP A 316 -0.67 -18.84 -2.24
CA ASP A 316 -1.59 -19.64 -3.05
C ASP A 316 -2.96 -19.75 -2.38
N PRO A 317 -3.86 -18.78 -2.61
CA PRO A 317 -5.16 -18.77 -1.95
C PRO A 317 -6.08 -19.91 -2.43
N LYS A 318 -5.85 -20.52 -3.60
CA LYS A 318 -6.70 -21.63 -4.06
C LYS A 318 -6.49 -22.84 -3.17
N SER A 319 -5.27 -23.35 -3.08
CA SER A 319 -4.96 -24.52 -2.26
C SER A 319 -5.32 -24.33 -0.78
N GLU A 320 -5.19 -23.12 -0.25
CA GLU A 320 -5.52 -22.79 1.13
C GLU A 320 -7.04 -22.78 1.42
N PHE A 321 -7.86 -22.47 0.42
CA PHE A 321 -9.31 -22.30 0.60
C PHE A 321 -10.17 -23.33 -0.13
N ASP A 322 -9.58 -24.25 -0.90
CA ASP A 322 -10.28 -25.33 -1.60
C ASP A 322 -11.16 -26.16 -0.66
N CYS A 323 -10.78 -26.32 0.60
CA CYS A 323 -11.56 -27.06 1.60
C CYS A 323 -12.86 -26.37 2.05
N PHE A 324 -12.96 -25.04 1.90
CA PHE A 324 -14.15 -24.26 2.27
C PHE A 324 -15.10 -24.02 1.09
N LEU A 325 -14.56 -24.12 -0.12
CA LEU A 325 -15.27 -23.87 -1.37
C LEU A 325 -15.74 -25.22 -1.93
N SER A 326 -16.69 -25.86 -1.26
CA SER A 326 -17.46 -26.93 -1.90
C SER A 326 -18.19 -26.35 -3.10
N ILE A 327 -17.79 -26.78 -4.30
CA ILE A 327 -18.39 -26.44 -5.60
C ILE A 327 -19.82 -26.93 -5.66
#